data_AF-A0A2D5ATN5-F1
#
_entry.id   AF-A0A2D5ATN5-F1
#
_cell.length_a   1.000
_cell.length_b   1.000
_cell.length_c   1.000
_cell.angle_alpha   90.00
_cell.angle_beta   90.00
_cell.angle_gamma   90.00
#
_symmetry.space_group_name_H-M   'P 1'
#
loop_
_entity.id
_entity.type
_entity.pdbx_description
1 polymer ?
#
loop_
_entity_poly.entity_id
_entity_poly.type
_entity_poly.pdbx_seq_one_letter_code
_entity_poly.pdbx_strand_id
1 'polypeptide(L)'
;MAGRTNTLTTEDGTEGGLTAFVFGFRPGDRTIHLRPCPMGITLGMLDPHLVGFATVVDGSSTASVFVPGGLMGVSINMQAIDMASCETSDLVNLTF
;
A
#
# COMPACT_ATOMS: atom_id res chain seq x y z
N MET A 1 0.20 -7.58 13.89
CA MET A 1 -0.64 -8.14 14.98
C MET A 1 -2.06 -7.60 14.87
N ALA A 2 -3.05 -8.48 14.88
CA ALA A 2 -4.46 -8.11 14.98
C ALA A 2 -4.78 -7.44 16.34
N GLY A 3 -5.78 -6.57 16.35
CA GLY A 3 -6.24 -5.82 17.52
C GLY A 3 -5.34 -4.64 17.93
N ARG A 4 -4.41 -4.23 17.06
CA ARG A 4 -3.45 -3.14 17.30
C ARG A 4 -3.20 -2.32 16.04
N THR A 5 -2.68 -1.11 16.24
CA THR A 5 -2.09 -0.31 15.17
C THR A 5 -0.75 -0.94 14.76
N ASN A 6 -0.58 -1.13 13.46
CA ASN A 6 0.66 -1.58 12.84
C ASN A 6 1.23 -0.43 12.02
N THR A 7 2.55 -0.34 11.95
CA THR A 7 3.26 0.65 11.14
C THR A 7 3.71 0.00 9.84
N LEU A 8 3.38 0.64 8.73
CA LEU A 8 3.86 0.30 7.40
C LEU A 8 4.89 1.33 7.01
N THR A 9 6.03 0.87 6.51
CA THR A 9 7.12 1.73 6.05
C THR A 9 7.47 1.33 4.63
N THR A 10 7.63 2.31 3.76
CA THR A 10 8.23 2.12 2.44
C THR A 10 9.54 2.88 2.36
N GLU A 11 10.44 2.36 1.55
CA GLU A 11 11.71 2.99 1.20
C GLU A 11 11.68 3.34 -0.30
N ASP A 12 12.67 4.12 -0.74
CA ASP A 12 12.83 4.55 -2.13
C ASP A 12 11.64 5.33 -2.72
N GLY A 13 10.88 6.04 -1.88
CA GLY A 13 9.84 6.96 -2.36
C GLY A 13 10.43 8.22 -2.97
N THR A 14 9.71 8.81 -3.93
CA THR A 14 10.06 10.13 -4.49
C THR A 14 9.89 11.21 -3.43
N GLU A 15 11.00 11.88 -3.08
CA GLU A 15 11.02 12.89 -2.01
C GLU A 15 10.03 14.05 -2.28
N GLY A 16 9.29 14.45 -1.24
CA GLY A 16 8.22 15.45 -1.35
C GLY A 16 6.96 14.95 -2.09
N GLY A 17 6.98 13.72 -2.59
CA GLY A 17 5.86 13.04 -3.20
C GLY A 17 4.87 12.46 -2.19
N LEU A 18 3.80 11.88 -2.72
CA LEU A 18 2.78 11.16 -1.94
C LEU A 18 2.87 9.67 -2.24
N THR A 19 2.93 8.86 -1.19
CA THR A 19 2.80 7.41 -1.28
C THR A 19 1.41 7.01 -0.83
N ALA A 20 0.70 6.24 -1.66
CA ALA A 20 -0.58 5.64 -1.30
C ALA A 20 -0.35 4.20 -0.84
N PHE A 21 -0.85 3.86 0.35
CA PHE A 21 -0.81 2.50 0.88
C PHE A 21 -2.12 1.81 0.58
N VAL A 22 -2.06 0.63 -0.03
CA VAL A 22 -3.24 -0.17 -0.38
C VAL A 22 -3.11 -1.58 0.17
N PHE A 23 -4.26 -2.19 0.47
CA PHE A 23 -4.35 -3.60 0.86
C PHE A 23 -5.45 -4.32 0.09
N GLY A 24 -5.36 -5.64 -0.01
CA GLY A 24 -6.37 -6.49 -0.62
C GLY A 24 -6.32 -7.92 -0.09
N PHE A 25 -7.38 -8.69 -0.28
CA PHE A 25 -7.46 -10.08 0.17
C PHE A 25 -7.16 -11.07 -0.94
N ARG A 26 -7.31 -10.65 -2.20
CA ARG A 26 -7.14 -11.51 -3.39
C ARG A 26 -5.90 -11.09 -4.18
N PRO A 27 -4.87 -11.94 -4.24
CA PRO A 27 -3.73 -11.68 -5.11
C PRO A 27 -4.15 -11.76 -6.58
N GLY A 28 -3.44 -11.04 -7.45
CA GLY A 28 -3.62 -11.05 -8.90
C GLY A 28 -3.47 -9.67 -9.50
N ASP A 29 -3.22 -9.60 -10.80
CA ASP A 29 -2.81 -8.33 -11.42
C ASP A 29 -4.01 -7.47 -11.82
N ARG A 30 -4.01 -6.21 -11.35
CA ARG A 30 -5.01 -5.22 -11.70
C ARG A 30 -4.37 -3.88 -12.02
N THR A 31 -4.60 -3.40 -13.24
CA THR A 31 -4.22 -2.04 -13.62
C THR A 31 -5.31 -1.04 -13.24
N ILE A 32 -4.95 -0.01 -12.48
CA ILE A 32 -5.80 1.12 -12.12
C ILE A 32 -5.30 2.39 -12.81
N HIS A 33 -6.22 3.23 -13.28
CA HIS A 33 -5.88 4.52 -13.87
C HIS A 33 -6.17 5.61 -12.84
N LEU A 34 -5.10 6.23 -12.32
CA LEU A 34 -5.20 7.35 -11.41
C LEU A 34 -4.87 8.63 -12.19
N ARG A 35 -5.52 9.75 -11.86
CA ARG A 35 -5.26 11.04 -12.51
C ARG A 35 -3.78 11.43 -12.61
N PRO A 36 -2.93 11.24 -11.58
CA PRO A 36 -1.50 11.52 -11.69
C PRO A 36 -0.72 10.50 -12.52
N CYS A 37 -1.30 9.33 -12.84
CA CYS A 37 -0.63 8.23 -13.51
C CYS A 37 -1.35 7.85 -14.81
N PRO A 38 -1.04 8.54 -15.93
CA PRO A 38 -1.78 8.40 -17.19
C PRO A 38 -1.62 7.04 -17.86
N MET A 39 -0.50 6.36 -17.63
CA MET A 39 -0.24 5.00 -18.15
C MET A 39 -0.89 3.90 -17.29
N GLY A 40 -1.53 4.29 -16.19
CA GLY A 40 -2.03 3.37 -15.19
C GLY A 40 -0.91 2.81 -14.30
N ILE A 41 -1.36 2.14 -13.25
CA ILE A 41 -0.51 1.50 -12.24
C ILE A 41 -1.00 0.07 -12.09
N THR A 42 -0.08 -0.90 -12.17
CA THR A 42 -0.41 -2.32 -11.96
C THR A 42 -0.17 -2.70 -10.51
N LEU A 43 -1.23 -3.16 -9.86
CA LEU A 43 -1.20 -3.70 -8.51
C LEU A 43 -1.24 -5.22 -8.55
N GLY A 44 -0.53 -5.86 -7.63
CA GLY A 44 -0.53 -7.32 -7.44
C GLY A 44 -1.75 -7.84 -6.67
N MET A 45 -2.84 -7.07 -6.62
CA MET A 45 -4.10 -7.45 -5.97
C MET A 45 -5.33 -7.07 -6.80
N LEU A 46 -6.36 -7.92 -6.76
CA LEU A 46 -7.60 -7.72 -7.51
C LEU A 46 -8.61 -6.80 -6.80
N ASP A 47 -8.53 -6.74 -5.48
CA ASP A 47 -9.41 -5.98 -4.60
C ASP A 47 -8.65 -4.95 -3.75
N PRO A 48 -7.97 -3.97 -4.39
CA PRO A 48 -7.26 -2.93 -3.66
C PRO A 48 -8.23 -2.01 -2.91
N HIS A 49 -7.94 -1.84 -1.63
CA HIS A 49 -8.56 -0.90 -0.71
C HIS A 49 -7.50 0.07 -0.21
N LEU A 50 -7.81 1.37 -0.28
CA LEU A 50 -6.92 2.42 0.19
C LEU A 50 -6.87 2.41 1.73
N VAL A 51 -5.66 2.30 2.28
CA VAL A 51 -5.39 2.50 3.71
C VAL A 51 -5.29 4.00 4.01
N GLY A 52 -4.49 4.70 3.21
CA GLY A 52 -4.22 6.11 3.38
C GLY A 52 -3.05 6.59 2.53
N PHE A 53 -2.70 7.86 2.71
CA PHE A 53 -1.58 8.51 2.05
C PHE A 53 -0.54 8.95 3.08
N ALA A 54 0.74 8.87 2.73
CA ALA A 54 1.82 9.45 3.49
C ALA A 54 2.72 10.27 2.56
N THR A 55 3.27 11.36 3.09
CA THR A 55 4.30 12.13 2.39
C THR A 55 5.64 11.42 2.54
N VAL A 56 6.43 11.41 1.48
CA VAL A 56 7.79 10.88 1.51
C VAL A 56 8.73 11.93 2.13
N VAL A 57 9.46 11.53 3.17
CA VAL A 57 10.48 12.32 3.86
C VAL A 57 11.75 11.47 3.93
N ASP A 58 12.89 12.02 3.49
CA ASP A 58 14.17 11.31 3.44
C ASP A 58 14.10 9.97 2.67
N GLY A 59 13.32 9.93 1.58
CA GLY A 59 13.10 8.73 0.76
C GLY A 59 12.19 7.67 1.40
N SER A 60 11.65 7.90 2.59
CA SER A 60 10.76 6.97 3.28
C SER A 60 9.38 7.55 3.50
N SER A 61 8.36 6.69 3.51
CA SER A 61 7.02 7.07 3.91
C SER A 61 6.46 6.06 4.90
N THR A 62 5.74 6.55 5.91
CA THR A 62 5.17 5.71 6.97
C THR A 62 3.68 5.92 7.12
N ALA A 63 2.91 4.84 7.16
CA ALA A 63 1.48 4.85 7.44
C ALA A 63 1.15 3.96 8.64
N SER A 64 0.19 4.42 9.45
CA SER A 64 -0.34 3.63 10.57
C SER A 64 -1.65 2.99 10.15
N VAL A 65 -1.75 1.66 10.25
CA VAL A 65 -2.97 0.91 9.94
C VAL A 65 -3.48 0.17 11.17
N PHE A 66 -4.75 0.37 11.51
CA PHE A 66 -5.39 -0.41 12.55
C PHE A 66 -5.95 -1.70 11.94
N VAL A 67 -5.51 -2.85 12.46
CA VAL A 67 -6.04 -4.16 12.05
C VAL A 67 -7.00 -4.64 13.14
N PRO A 68 -8.32 -4.74 12.86
CA PRO A 68 -9.29 -5.25 13.83
C PRO A 68 -8.93 -6.65 14.35
N GLY A 69 -9.22 -6.92 15.63
CA GLY A 69 -8.92 -8.22 16.26
C GLY A 69 -9.61 -9.42 15.60
N GLY A 70 -10.77 -9.20 14.97
CA GLY A 70 -11.49 -10.25 14.23
C GLY A 70 -10.80 -10.70 12.93
N LEU A 71 -9.73 -10.02 12.50
CA LEU A 71 -8.92 -10.41 11.34
C LEU A 71 -7.65 -11.17 11.73
N MET A 72 -7.57 -11.68 12.96
CA MET A 72 -6.48 -12.56 13.38
C MET A 72 -6.49 -13.85 12.54
N GLY A 73 -5.33 -14.22 11.99
CA GLY A 73 -5.14 -15.34 11.08
C GLY A 73 -5.51 -15.05 9.63
N VAL A 74 -5.99 -13.84 9.30
CA VAL A 74 -6.30 -13.44 7.93
C VAL A 74 -5.05 -12.93 7.25
N SER A 75 -4.75 -13.47 6.06
CA SER A 75 -3.70 -12.96 5.20
C SER A 75 -4.22 -11.80 4.36
N ILE A 76 -3.49 -10.69 4.37
CA ILE A 76 -3.73 -9.54 3.50
C ILE A 76 -2.50 -9.24 2.67
N ASN A 77 -2.73 -8.86 1.43
CA ASN A 77 -1.69 -8.39 0.53
C ASN A 77 -1.61 -6.88 0.65
N MET A 78 -0.42 -6.33 0.80
CA MET A 78 -0.17 -4.90 0.86
C MET A 78 0.79 -4.48 -0.24
N GLN A 79 0.56 -3.27 -0.76
CA GLN A 79 1.47 -2.57 -1.66
C GLN A 79 1.43 -1.08 -1.37
N ALA A 80 2.51 -0.42 -1.73
CA ALA A 80 2.58 1.02 -1.81
C ALA A 80 2.65 1.47 -3.26
N ILE A 81 2.13 2.65 -3.51
CA ILE A 81 2.12 3.32 -4.81
C ILE A 81 2.80 4.66 -4.62
N ASP A 82 3.90 4.89 -5.31
CA ASP A 82 4.47 6.23 -5.42
C ASP A 82 3.69 7.01 -6.47
N MET A 83 2.95 8.02 -6.04
CA MET A 83 2.08 8.81 -6.91
C MET A 83 2.86 9.84 -7.74
N ALA A 84 4.14 10.09 -7.42
CA ALA A 84 5.00 11.00 -8.18
C ALA A 84 5.73 10.28 -9.31
N SER A 85 6.24 9.06 -9.08
CA SER A 85 6.89 8.23 -10.12
C SER A 85 5.92 7.28 -10.83
N CYS A 86 4.73 7.06 -10.29
CA CYS A 86 3.75 6.06 -10.74
C CYS A 86 4.27 4.61 -10.68
N GLU A 87 5.18 4.34 -9.74
CA GLU A 87 5.71 3.02 -9.46
C GLU A 87 5.00 2.36 -8.28
N THR A 88 5.11 1.03 -8.21
CA THR A 88 4.55 0.23 -7.13
C THR A 88 5.64 -0.55 -6.43
N SER A 89 5.46 -0.72 -5.12
CA SER A 89 6.31 -1.61 -4.35
C SER A 89 6.01 -3.08 -4.66
N ASP A 90 6.90 -3.94 -4.19
CA ASP A 90 6.62 -5.38 -4.12
C ASP A 90 5.35 -5.66 -3.31
N LEU A 91 4.65 -6.74 -3.70
CA LEU A 91 3.49 -7.25 -2.98
C LEU A 91 3.96 -7.99 -1.73
N VAL A 92 3.56 -7.49 -0.56
CA VAL A 92 3.86 -8.14 0.72
C VAL A 92 2.61 -8.84 1.24
N ASN A 93 2.71 -10.14 1.52
CA ASN A 93 1.64 -10.89 2.16
C ASN A 93 1.88 -10.95 3.68
N LEU A 94 0.94 -10.43 4.45
CA LEU A 94 1.02 -10.32 5.90
C LEU A 94 -0.17 -11.04 6.53
N THR A 95 0.11 -11.93 7.48
CA THR A 95 -0.90 -12.62 8.29
C THR A 95 -0.89 -12.02 9.70
N PHE A 96 -2.05 -11.60 10.20
CA PHE A 96 -2.17 -10.79 11.42
C PHE A 96 -2.58 -11.53 12.68
#